data_AF-A0A919XN03-F1
#
_entry.id   AF-A0A919XN03-F1
#
_cell.length_a   1.000
_cell.length_b   1.000
_cell.length_c   1.000
_cell.angle_alpha   90.00
_cell.angle_beta   90.00
_cell.angle_gamma   90.00
#
_symmetry.space_group_name_H-M   'P 1'
#
loop_
_entity.id
_entity.type
_entity.pdbx_description
1 polymer ?
#
loop_
_entity_poly.entity_id
_entity_poly.type
_entity_poly.pdbx_seq_one_letter_code
_entity_poly.pdbx_strand_id
1 'polypeptide(L)'
;MDQIKMLGSTILTAAAGESSKEVASSGIIGMLLLVATWLGGWDKPLQFLIFLMGADYVTGLLGAIKTKSVDSEAMFWGGIRKITVLFVIGLAVLIDGWVGEGAPVFRTLAIYFYAGREGLSVVENLGTIGVPLPSKIKEFLQQLNEKGGETGAKQG
;
A
#
# COMPACT_ATOMS: atom_id res chain seq x y z
N MET A 1 -29.02 0.01 -0.29
CA MET A 1 -29.31 -0.99 0.76
C MET A 1 -29.25 -2.43 0.26
N ASP A 2 -29.44 -2.70 -1.04
CA ASP A 2 -29.51 -4.08 -1.56
C ASP A 2 -28.15 -4.79 -1.72
N GLN A 3 -27.08 -4.07 -2.08
CA GLN A 3 -25.74 -4.67 -2.22
C GLN A 3 -25.15 -5.15 -0.89
N ILE A 4 -25.41 -4.43 0.20
CA ILE A 4 -24.96 -4.82 1.56
C ILE A 4 -25.72 -6.06 2.05
N LYS A 5 -27.02 -6.17 1.73
CA LYS A 5 -27.84 -7.33 2.06
C LYS A 5 -27.46 -8.57 1.22
N MET A 6 -27.13 -8.38 -0.06
CA MET A 6 -26.62 -9.46 -0.91
C MET A 6 -25.24 -9.95 -0.44
N LEU A 7 -24.31 -9.04 -0.12
CA LEU A 7 -23.01 -9.43 0.44
C LEU A 7 -23.15 -10.14 1.78
N GLY A 8 -24.00 -9.63 2.67
CA GLY A 8 -24.26 -10.24 3.98
C GLY A 8 -24.84 -11.65 3.87
N SER A 9 -25.80 -11.87 2.98
CA SER A 9 -26.40 -13.20 2.76
C SER A 9 -25.44 -14.17 2.07
N THR A 10 -24.63 -13.71 1.12
CA THR A 10 -23.62 -14.56 0.44
C THR A 10 -22.57 -15.07 1.42
N ILE A 11 -22.10 -14.21 2.33
CA ILE A 11 -21.13 -14.59 3.38
C ILE A 11 -21.76 -15.56 4.39
N LEU A 12 -23.02 -15.31 4.80
CA LEU A 12 -23.72 -16.17 5.75
C LEU A 12 -23.98 -17.57 5.19
N THR A 13 -24.34 -17.68 3.90
CA THR A 13 -24.60 -18.95 3.23
C THR A 13 -23.32 -19.76 3.03
N ALA A 14 -22.19 -19.11 2.70
CA ALA A 14 -20.89 -19.79 2.63
C ALA A 14 -20.46 -20.37 3.99
N ALA A 15 -20.72 -19.66 5.09
CA ALA A 15 -20.36 -20.09 6.44
C ALA A 15 -21.23 -21.25 6.99
N ALA A 16 -22.44 -21.44 6.49
CA ALA A 16 -23.40 -22.40 7.04
C ALA A 16 -23.21 -23.85 6.55
N GLY A 17 -22.41 -24.07 5.49
CA GLY A 17 -22.20 -25.40 4.87
C GLY A 17 -20.77 -25.94 4.95
N GLU A 18 -19.82 -25.16 5.46
CA GLU A 18 -18.37 -25.44 5.39
C GLU A 18 -17.80 -25.89 6.76
N SER A 19 -16.78 -26.76 6.73
CA SER A 19 -15.98 -27.12 7.92
C SER A 19 -15.35 -25.86 8.55
N SER A 20 -15.12 -25.79 9.86
CA SER A 20 -14.56 -24.58 10.51
C SER A 20 -13.24 -24.07 9.87
N LYS A 21 -12.46 -24.96 9.25
CA LYS A 21 -11.25 -24.59 8.48
C LYS A 21 -11.59 -23.96 7.12
N GLU A 22 -12.64 -24.43 6.47
CA GLU A 22 -13.14 -23.89 5.20
C GLU A 22 -13.82 -22.54 5.43
N VAL A 23 -14.63 -22.40 6.49
CA VAL A 23 -15.23 -21.11 6.91
C VAL A 23 -14.15 -20.04 7.18
N ALA A 24 -13.03 -20.43 7.81
CA ALA A 24 -11.91 -19.51 8.01
C ALA A 24 -11.24 -19.10 6.68
N SER A 25 -11.08 -20.05 5.76
CA SER A 25 -10.50 -19.81 4.43
C SER A 25 -11.41 -18.95 3.56
N SER A 26 -12.72 -19.24 3.51
CA SER A 26 -13.71 -18.46 2.79
C SER A 26 -13.89 -17.06 3.38
N GLY A 27 -13.74 -16.91 4.69
CA GLY A 27 -13.67 -15.61 5.37
C GLY A 27 -12.50 -14.73 4.90
N ILE A 28 -11.30 -15.30 4.78
CA ILE A 28 -10.11 -14.57 4.28
C ILE A 28 -10.31 -14.17 2.82
N ILE A 29 -10.76 -15.09 1.98
CA ILE A 29 -11.02 -14.82 0.55
C ILE A 29 -12.09 -13.73 0.42
N GLY A 30 -13.18 -13.81 1.19
CA GLY A 30 -14.22 -12.80 1.22
C GLY A 30 -13.69 -11.42 1.61
N MET A 31 -12.84 -11.35 2.62
CA MET A 31 -12.21 -10.09 3.03
C MET A 31 -11.29 -9.51 1.95
N LEU A 32 -10.49 -10.35 1.28
CA LEU A 32 -9.65 -9.91 0.16
C LEU A 32 -10.49 -9.38 -1.01
N LEU A 33 -11.60 -10.02 -1.33
CA LEU A 33 -12.54 -9.54 -2.35
C LEU A 33 -13.20 -8.22 -1.95
N LEU A 34 -13.58 -8.06 -0.68
CA LEU A 34 -14.11 -6.80 -0.16
C LEU A 34 -13.09 -5.67 -0.26
N VAL A 35 -11.83 -5.94 0.09
CA VAL A 35 -10.76 -4.95 -0.06
C VAL A 35 -10.50 -4.63 -1.54
N ALA A 36 -10.44 -5.64 -2.42
CA ALA A 36 -10.24 -5.42 -3.85
C ALA A 36 -11.37 -4.59 -4.48
N THR A 37 -12.61 -4.83 -4.07
CA THR A 37 -13.76 -4.02 -4.54
C THR A 37 -13.73 -2.60 -3.99
N TRP A 38 -13.39 -2.40 -2.72
CA TRP A 38 -13.18 -1.08 -2.12
C TRP A 38 -12.10 -0.26 -2.82
N LEU A 39 -11.03 -0.92 -3.28
CA LEU A 39 -9.93 -0.31 -4.02
C LEU A 39 -10.25 -0.09 -5.51
N GLY A 40 -11.49 -0.31 -5.95
CA GLY A 40 -11.92 -0.10 -7.34
C GLY A 40 -11.48 -1.20 -8.31
N GLY A 41 -11.20 -2.41 -7.81
CA GLY A 41 -10.85 -3.58 -8.61
C GLY A 41 -9.36 -3.97 -8.56
N TRP A 42 -9.04 -5.13 -9.14
CA TRP A 42 -7.72 -5.75 -9.12
C TRP A 42 -6.97 -5.64 -10.47
N ASP A 43 -6.69 -4.41 -10.88
CA ASP A 43 -6.04 -4.11 -12.16
C ASP A 43 -4.51 -3.96 -12.05
N LYS A 44 -3.84 -3.80 -13.21
CA LYS A 44 -2.38 -3.69 -13.27
C LYS A 44 -1.78 -2.55 -12.43
N PRO A 45 -2.35 -1.32 -12.43
CA PRO A 45 -1.88 -0.25 -11.54
C PRO A 45 -1.88 -0.65 -10.06
N LEU A 46 -2.97 -1.25 -9.57
CA LEU A 46 -3.04 -1.67 -8.17
C LEU A 46 -2.05 -2.80 -7.86
N GLN A 47 -1.94 -3.79 -8.76
CA GLN A 47 -0.97 -4.89 -8.62
C GLN A 47 0.48 -4.35 -8.55
N PHE A 48 0.80 -3.36 -9.37
CA PHE A 48 2.10 -2.71 -9.38
C PHE A 48 2.41 -2.00 -8.05
N LEU A 49 1.45 -1.26 -7.50
CA LEU A 49 1.59 -0.63 -6.18
C LEU A 49 1.82 -1.66 -5.07
N ILE A 50 1.02 -2.74 -5.05
CA ILE A 50 1.16 -3.80 -4.04
C ILE A 50 2.50 -4.49 -4.14
N PHE A 51 2.98 -4.75 -5.36
CA PHE A 51 4.31 -5.30 -5.59
C PHE A 51 5.40 -4.37 -5.03
N LEU A 52 5.32 -3.07 -5.29
CA LEU A 52 6.27 -2.10 -4.73
C LEU A 52 6.20 -2.01 -3.22
N MET A 53 5.00 -2.03 -2.62
CA MET A 53 4.85 -2.05 -1.16
C MET A 53 5.52 -3.28 -0.53
N GLY A 54 5.37 -4.44 -1.17
CA GLY A 54 6.01 -5.68 -0.74
C GLY A 54 7.54 -5.63 -0.89
N ALA A 55 8.03 -5.16 -2.04
CA ALA A 55 9.46 -4.97 -2.29
C ALA A 55 10.07 -3.99 -1.28
N ASP A 56 9.39 -2.89 -0.99
CA ASP A 56 9.82 -1.90 0.01
C ASP A 56 9.90 -2.52 1.40
N TYR A 57 8.88 -3.26 1.83
CA TYR A 57 8.91 -3.92 3.14
C TYR A 57 10.05 -4.93 3.27
N VAL A 58 10.27 -5.76 2.24
CA VAL A 58 11.35 -6.75 2.22
C VAL A 58 12.71 -6.06 2.23
N THR A 59 12.92 -5.07 1.36
CA THR A 59 14.21 -4.36 1.29
C THR A 59 14.47 -3.53 2.54
N GLY A 60 13.47 -2.88 3.12
CA GLY A 60 13.59 -2.17 4.39
C GLY A 60 13.98 -3.09 5.54
N LEU A 61 13.36 -4.27 5.62
CA LEU A 61 13.72 -5.27 6.62
C LEU A 61 15.15 -5.78 6.43
N LEU A 62 15.56 -6.08 5.20
CA LEU A 62 16.94 -6.51 4.89
C LEU A 62 17.96 -5.41 5.23
N GLY A 63 17.63 -4.16 4.93
CA GLY A 63 18.42 -2.99 5.30
C GLY A 63 18.62 -2.91 6.82
N ALA A 64 17.53 -2.97 7.59
CA ALA A 64 17.55 -2.93 9.04
C ALA A 64 18.33 -4.09 9.67
N ILE A 65 18.25 -5.31 9.10
CA ILE A 65 19.06 -6.45 9.53
C ILE A 65 20.54 -6.18 9.30
N LYS A 66 20.91 -5.68 8.11
CA LYS A 66 22.30 -5.38 7.77
C LYS A 66 22.91 -4.30 8.68
N THR A 67 22.13 -3.29 9.04
CA THR A 67 22.54 -2.22 9.96
C THR A 67 22.37 -2.58 11.43
N LYS A 68 21.89 -3.78 11.76
CA LYS A 68 21.56 -4.25 13.12
C LYS A 68 20.61 -3.30 13.87
N SER A 69 19.69 -2.66 13.14
CA SER A 69 18.73 -1.68 13.65
C SER A 69 17.30 -2.14 13.43
N VAL A 70 17.02 -3.43 13.66
CA VAL A 70 15.67 -3.98 13.54
C VAL A 70 14.84 -3.49 14.71
N ASP A 71 13.85 -2.66 14.40
CA ASP A 71 12.92 -2.11 15.37
C ASP A 71 11.49 -2.53 14.99
N SER A 72 10.83 -3.27 15.89
CA SER A 72 9.48 -3.79 15.66
C SER A 72 8.43 -2.69 15.63
N GLU A 73 8.63 -1.59 16.37
CA GLU A 73 7.74 -0.45 16.35
C GLU A 73 7.85 0.30 15.01
N ALA A 74 9.06 0.49 14.50
CA ALA A 74 9.29 1.04 13.17
C ALA A 74 8.62 0.19 12.07
N MET A 75 8.74 -1.14 12.16
CA MET A 75 8.07 -2.06 11.24
C MET A 75 6.54 -1.98 11.33
N PHE A 76 6.00 -1.90 12.56
CA PHE A 76 4.57 -1.77 12.79
C PHE A 76 4.01 -0.47 12.19
N TRP A 77 4.67 0.67 12.46
CA TRP A 77 4.30 1.96 11.86
C TRP A 77 4.47 1.97 10.34
N GLY A 78 5.47 1.25 9.81
CA GLY A 78 5.62 1.00 8.38
C GLY A 78 4.40 0.29 7.78
N GLY A 79 3.89 -0.74 8.47
CA GLY A 79 2.66 -1.44 8.09
C GLY A 79 1.43 -0.55 8.12
N ILE A 80 1.22 0.19 9.21
CA ILE A 80 0.11 1.16 9.32
C ILE A 80 0.14 2.15 8.16
N ARG A 81 1.31 2.69 7.83
CA ARG A 81 1.46 3.64 6.72
C ARG A 81 0.98 3.06 5.39
N LYS A 82 1.30 1.80 5.09
CA LYS A 82 0.84 1.11 3.86
C LYS A 82 -0.67 0.88 3.87
N ILE A 83 -1.26 0.53 5.02
CA ILE A 83 -2.73 0.43 5.17
C ILE A 83 -3.39 1.79 4.93
N THR A 84 -2.83 2.87 5.47
CA THR A 84 -3.32 4.24 5.23
C THR A 84 -3.24 4.61 3.75
N VAL A 85 -2.19 4.21 3.03
CA VAL A 85 -2.11 4.41 1.57
C VAL A 85 -3.27 3.72 0.86
N LEU A 86 -3.53 2.45 1.15
CA LEU A 86 -4.66 1.72 0.55
C LEU A 86 -6.01 2.36 0.90
N PHE A 87 -6.15 2.88 2.12
CA PHE A 87 -7.35 3.64 2.51
C PHE A 87 -7.52 4.90 1.65
N VAL A 88 -6.45 5.66 1.40
CA VAL A 88 -6.48 6.84 0.51
C VAL A 88 -6.85 6.45 -0.92
N ILE A 89 -6.38 5.31 -1.44
CA ILE A 89 -6.80 4.81 -2.76
C ILE A 89 -8.32 4.55 -2.78
N GLY A 90 -8.88 3.93 -1.74
CA GLY A 90 -10.33 3.73 -1.63
C GLY A 90 -11.12 5.05 -1.62
N LEU A 91 -10.61 6.07 -0.92
CA LEU A 91 -11.21 7.41 -0.99
C LEU A 91 -11.14 8.01 -2.39
N ALA A 92 -10.04 7.80 -3.12
CA ALA A 92 -9.92 8.26 -4.50
C ALA A 92 -10.95 7.58 -5.43
N VAL A 93 -11.27 6.31 -5.18
CA VAL A 93 -12.36 5.60 -5.89
C VAL A 93 -13.71 6.26 -5.63
N LEU A 94 -14.00 6.69 -4.40
CA LEU A 94 -15.23 7.41 -4.08
C LEU A 94 -15.31 8.76 -4.83
N ILE A 95 -14.19 9.47 -4.92
CA ILE A 95 -14.11 10.74 -5.67
C ILE A 95 -14.35 10.50 -7.16
N ASP A 96 -13.71 9.49 -7.75
CA ASP A 96 -13.96 9.10 -9.15
C ASP A 96 -15.46 8.84 -9.40
N GLY A 97 -16.14 8.17 -8.46
CA GLY A 97 -17.58 7.94 -8.52
C GLY A 97 -18.45 9.20 -8.45
N TRP A 98 -17.96 10.30 -7.88
CA TRP A 98 -18.68 11.58 -7.81
C TRP A 98 -18.45 12.46 -9.04
N VAL A 99 -17.29 12.36 -9.68
CA VAL A 99 -16.88 13.25 -10.78
C VAL A 99 -17.50 12.81 -12.12
N GLY A 100 -17.98 11.57 -12.23
CA GLY A 100 -18.84 11.10 -13.33
C GLY A 100 -18.43 9.75 -13.89
N GLU A 101 -19.17 9.25 -14.88
CA GLU A 101 -18.86 7.99 -15.56
C GLU A 101 -17.71 8.20 -16.55
N GLY A 102 -16.52 7.70 -16.20
CA GLY A 102 -15.30 7.81 -17.00
C GLY A 102 -14.18 6.95 -16.45
N ALA A 103 -12.98 7.07 -17.03
CA ALA A 103 -11.80 6.40 -16.49
C ALA A 103 -11.52 6.93 -15.06
N PRO A 104 -11.11 6.06 -14.10
CA PRO A 104 -10.90 6.45 -12.72
C PRO A 104 -9.59 7.22 -12.56
N VAL A 105 -9.64 8.53 -12.86
CA VAL A 105 -8.47 9.43 -12.91
C VAL A 105 -7.85 9.58 -11.53
N PHE A 106 -8.65 9.84 -10.49
CA PHE A 106 -8.13 10.12 -9.15
C PHE A 106 -7.50 8.88 -8.52
N ARG A 107 -8.16 7.72 -8.63
CA ARG A 107 -7.62 6.43 -8.20
C ARG A 107 -6.29 6.15 -8.90
N THR A 108 -6.23 6.30 -10.22
CA THR A 108 -5.02 6.00 -11.00
C THR A 108 -3.87 6.94 -10.61
N LEU A 109 -4.15 8.24 -10.46
CA LEU A 109 -3.15 9.22 -10.00
C LEU A 109 -2.65 8.92 -8.59
N ALA A 110 -3.55 8.61 -7.66
CA ALA A 110 -3.18 8.26 -6.29
C ALA A 110 -2.31 7.00 -6.26
N ILE A 111 -2.67 5.96 -7.04
CA ILE A 111 -1.87 4.74 -7.17
C ILE A 111 -0.47 5.06 -7.67
N TYR A 112 -0.33 5.85 -8.73
CA TYR A 112 0.99 6.18 -9.29
C TYR A 112 1.81 7.11 -8.41
N PHE A 113 1.17 8.04 -7.69
CA PHE A 113 1.83 8.86 -6.69
C PHE A 113 2.47 7.99 -5.59
N TYR A 114 1.68 7.08 -5.01
CA TYR A 114 2.20 6.19 -3.97
C TYR A 114 3.15 5.14 -4.51
N ALA A 115 2.98 4.66 -5.75
CA ALA A 115 3.96 3.79 -6.39
C ALA A 115 5.31 4.51 -6.55
N GLY A 116 5.32 5.79 -6.92
CA GLY A 116 6.53 6.60 -6.93
C GLY A 116 7.18 6.69 -5.54
N ARG A 117 6.39 6.91 -4.49
CA ARG A 117 6.88 6.95 -3.10
C ARG A 117 7.49 5.62 -2.65
N GLU A 118 6.79 4.52 -2.84
CA GLU A 118 7.29 3.18 -2.50
C GLU A 118 8.53 2.83 -3.33
N GLY A 119 8.54 3.21 -4.61
CA GLY A 119 9.71 3.06 -5.49
C GLY A 119 10.94 3.82 -4.99
N LEU A 120 10.79 5.06 -4.53
CA LEU A 120 11.89 5.82 -3.93
C LEU A 120 12.43 5.15 -2.67
N SER A 121 11.53 4.66 -1.81
CA SER A 121 11.88 3.94 -0.58
C SER A 121 12.63 2.63 -0.88
N VAL A 122 12.21 1.87 -1.90
CA VAL A 122 12.95 0.69 -2.39
C VAL A 122 14.37 1.07 -2.80
N VAL A 123 14.53 2.13 -3.61
CA VAL A 123 15.86 2.55 -4.08
C VAL A 123 16.76 2.95 -2.91
N GLU A 124 16.23 3.67 -1.92
CA GLU A 124 16.96 4.00 -0.68
C GLU A 124 17.41 2.73 0.07
N ASN A 125 16.49 1.78 0.29
CA ASN A 125 16.77 0.52 0.97
C ASN A 125 17.81 -0.33 0.22
N LEU A 126 17.77 -0.37 -1.11
CA LEU A 126 18.79 -1.03 -1.93
C LEU A 126 20.19 -0.43 -1.68
N GLY A 127 20.27 0.89 -1.56
CA GLY A 127 21.51 1.58 -1.18
C GLY A 127 22.03 1.12 0.18
N THR A 128 21.16 1.03 1.19
CA THR A 128 21.49 0.52 2.53
C THR A 128 21.99 -0.93 2.48
N ILE A 129 21.33 -1.79 1.70
CA ILE A 129 21.75 -3.19 1.49
C ILE A 129 23.08 -3.29 0.73
N GLY A 130 23.56 -2.21 0.12
CA GLY A 130 24.86 -2.14 -0.56
C GLY A 130 24.79 -2.42 -2.06
N VAL A 131 23.60 -2.34 -2.65
CA VAL A 131 23.45 -2.37 -4.11
C VAL A 131 24.07 -1.10 -4.68
N PRO A 132 24.98 -1.20 -5.66
CA PRO A 132 25.63 -0.03 -6.24
C PRO A 132 24.61 0.83 -7.00
N LEU A 133 24.31 2.00 -6.45
CA LEU A 133 23.47 3.02 -7.11
C LEU A 133 24.34 4.04 -7.86
N PRO A 134 23.92 4.47 -9.07
CA PRO A 134 24.55 5.58 -9.80
C PRO A 134 24.60 6.87 -8.96
N SER A 135 25.68 7.65 -9.09
CA SER A 135 25.91 8.88 -8.29
C SER A 135 24.73 9.86 -8.36
N LYS A 136 24.15 10.05 -9.55
CA LYS A 136 23.00 10.93 -9.74
C LYS A 136 21.77 10.52 -8.93
N ILE A 137 21.54 9.21 -8.74
CA ILE A 137 20.41 8.71 -7.93
C ILE A 137 20.68 8.98 -6.45
N LYS A 138 21.91 8.73 -5.99
CA LYS A 138 22.31 9.01 -4.60
C LYS A 138 22.18 10.49 -4.26
N GLU A 139 22.67 11.36 -5.14
CA GLU A 139 22.57 12.82 -4.98
C GLU A 139 21.12 13.28 -4.93
N PHE A 140 20.27 12.75 -5.82
CA PHE A 140 18.84 13.06 -5.82
C PHE A 140 18.15 12.65 -4.51
N LEU A 141 18.42 11.43 -4.01
CA LEU A 141 17.87 10.96 -2.74
C LEU A 141 18.34 11.82 -1.55
N GLN A 142 19.61 12.23 -1.53
CA GLN A 142 20.14 13.12 -0.50
C GLN A 142 19.43 14.48 -0.50
N GLN A 143 19.24 15.09 -1.67
CA GLN A 143 18.53 16.36 -1.80
C GLN A 143 17.06 16.27 -1.37
N LEU A 144 16.40 15.14 -1.60
CA LEU A 144 15.02 14.91 -1.13
C LEU A 144 14.96 14.86 0.41
N ASN A 145 15.93 14.20 1.04
CA ASN A 145 16.02 14.13 2.50
C ASN A 145 16.31 15.49 3.14
N GLU A 146 17.20 16.29 2.53
CA GLU A 146 17.51 17.65 3.00
C GLU A 146 16.28 18.58 2.92
N LYS A 147 15.58 18.58 1.78
CA LYS A 147 14.37 19.41 1.59
C LYS A 147 13.20 18.96 2.47
N GLY A 148 13.09 17.66 2.76
CA GLY A 148 12.10 17.12 3.69
C GLY A 148 12.33 17.55 5.14
N GLY A 149 13.59 17.73 5.55
CA GLY A 149 13.97 18.16 6.90
C GLY A 149 13.76 19.66 7.18
N GLU A 150 13.94 20.53 6.19
CA GLU A 150 13.77 21.98 6.36
C GLU A 150 12.32 22.42 6.62
N THR A 151 11.34 21.60 6.25
CA THR A 151 9.91 21.90 6.50
C THR A 151 9.51 21.67 7.97
N GLY A 152 10.33 20.97 8.76
CA GLY A 152 10.11 20.73 10.20
C GLY A 152 10.79 21.72 11.16
N ALA A 153 11.69 22.57 10.68
CA ALA A 153 12.48 23.48 11.51
C ALA A 153 11.95 24.93 11.56
N LYS A 154 10.78 25.20 10.96
CA LYS A 154 10.10 26.50 11.02
C LYS A 154 8.69 26.38 11.61
N GLN A 155 8.61 25.93 12.85
CA GLN A 155 7.51 26.33 13.75
C GLN A 155 8.18 26.84 15.02
N GLY A 156 8.30 28.16 15.10
CA GLY A 156 8.49 28.87 16.37
C GLY A 156 7.17 29.03 17.10
#